data_AF-A0A553JUY7-F1
#
_entry.id   AF-A0A553JUY7-F1
#
_cell.length_a   1.000
_cell.length_b   1.000
_cell.length_c   1.000
_cell.angle_alpha   90.00
_cell.angle_beta   90.00
_cell.angle_gamma   90.00
#
_symmetry.space_group_name_H-M   'P 1'
#
loop_
_entity.id
_entity.type
_entity.pdbx_description
1 polymer ?
#
loop_
_entity_poly.entity_id
_entity_poly.type
_entity_poly.pdbx_seq_one_letter_code
_entity_poly.pdbx_strand_id
1 'polypeptide(L)'
;MQVNQILMEAMQVAKSQHKHTAIQIAQYNNLEVEHLSRVDFGRVLSDSLQQPQKSTDSLIIQNSQYVSRDYISLDQLTAEALDSSGKYKVLTEMLNRRLGLMSIAVSGQER
;
A
#
# COMPACT_ATOMS: atom_id res chain seq x y z
N MET A 1 -21.98 2.48 4.29
CA MET A 1 -20.87 1.91 3.49
C MET A 1 -20.73 0.43 3.85
N GLN A 2 -20.70 -0.48 2.89
CA GLN A 2 -20.63 -1.92 3.18
C GLN A 2 -19.21 -2.31 3.61
N VAL A 3 -19.07 -3.19 4.60
CA VAL A 3 -17.76 -3.63 5.13
C VAL A 3 -16.85 -4.22 4.04
N ASN A 4 -17.44 -4.88 3.04
CA ASN A 4 -16.68 -5.40 1.90
C ASN A 4 -16.08 -4.28 1.04
N GLN A 5 -16.79 -3.16 0.87
CA GLN A 5 -16.26 -2.00 0.15
C GLN A 5 -15.09 -1.36 0.90
N ILE A 6 -15.19 -1.21 2.23
CA ILE A 6 -14.07 -0.74 3.08
C ILE A 6 -12.84 -1.64 2.90
N LEU A 7 -13.04 -2.97 2.91
CA LEU A 7 -11.94 -3.92 2.75
C LEU A 7 -11.30 -3.88 1.35
N MET A 8 -12.11 -3.72 0.30
CA MET A 8 -11.59 -3.58 -1.07
C MET A 8 -10.78 -2.29 -1.23
N GLU A 9 -11.28 -1.16 -0.73
CA GLU A 9 -10.58 0.13 -0.72
C GLU A 9 -9.26 0.03 0.07
N ALA A 10 -9.31 -0.51 1.28
CA ALA A 10 -8.12 -0.71 2.11
C ALA A 10 -7.09 -1.59 1.41
N MET A 11 -7.51 -2.66 0.74
CA MET A 11 -6.62 -3.54 -0.02
C MET A 11 -5.96 -2.79 -1.18
N GLN A 12 -6.72 -1.98 -1.91
CA GLN A 12 -6.21 -1.20 -3.02
C GLN A 12 -5.19 -0.15 -2.55
N VAL A 13 -5.49 0.55 -1.47
CA VAL A 13 -4.55 1.52 -0.86
C VAL A 13 -3.29 0.82 -0.35
N ALA A 14 -3.41 -0.30 0.36
CA ALA A 14 -2.27 -1.07 0.86
C ALA A 14 -1.39 -1.60 -0.28
N LYS A 15 -2.00 -2.06 -1.38
CA LYS A 15 -1.27 -2.47 -2.60
C LYS A 15 -0.48 -1.31 -3.19
N SER A 16 -1.10 -0.14 -3.31
CA SER A 16 -0.43 1.05 -3.82
C SER A 16 0.67 1.53 -2.89
N GLN A 17 0.49 1.45 -1.57
CA GLN A 17 1.52 1.74 -0.58
C GLN A 17 2.73 0.82 -0.72
N HIS A 18 2.50 -0.47 -0.86
CA HIS A 18 3.57 -1.45 -1.04
C HIS A 18 4.36 -1.17 -2.33
N LYS A 19 3.65 -0.97 -3.46
CA LYS A 19 4.28 -0.61 -4.74
C LYS A 19 5.08 0.69 -4.65
N HIS A 20 4.49 1.73 -4.05
CA HIS A 20 5.15 3.03 -3.89
C HIS A 20 6.44 2.88 -3.07
N THR A 21 6.40 2.17 -1.94
CA THR A 21 7.57 2.00 -1.07
C THR A 21 8.68 1.19 -1.76
N ALA A 22 8.32 0.15 -2.53
CA ALA A 22 9.30 -0.58 -3.33
C ALA A 22 10.00 0.31 -4.37
N ILE A 23 9.25 1.20 -5.03
CA ILE A 23 9.82 2.21 -5.94
C ILE A 23 10.74 3.17 -5.18
N GLN A 24 10.33 3.64 -4.00
CA GLN A 24 11.15 4.54 -3.18
C GLN A 24 12.48 3.89 -2.76
N ILE A 25 12.48 2.61 -2.39
CA ILE A 25 13.71 1.86 -2.08
C ILE A 25 14.62 1.77 -3.31
N ALA A 26 14.06 1.49 -4.49
CA ALA A 26 14.83 1.45 -5.72
C ALA A 26 15.42 2.83 -6.07
N GLN A 27 14.64 3.90 -5.89
CA GLN A 27 15.06 5.28 -6.13
C GLN A 27 16.09 5.77 -5.11
N TYR A 28 16.00 5.35 -3.85
CA TYR A 28 16.96 5.71 -2.80
C TYR A 28 18.39 5.28 -3.17
N ASN A 29 18.54 4.12 -3.82
CA ASN A 29 19.83 3.61 -4.28
C ASN A 29 20.34 4.30 -5.54
N ASN A 30 19.53 5.13 -6.21
CA ASN A 30 19.98 5.94 -7.33
C ASN A 30 20.57 7.27 -6.83
N LEU A 31 21.87 7.47 -7.06
CA LEU A 31 22.59 8.66 -6.62
C LEU A 31 22.08 9.95 -7.29
N GLU A 32 21.48 9.86 -8.48
CA GLU A 32 20.93 11.00 -9.23
C GLU A 32 19.59 11.50 -8.66
N VAL A 33 18.97 10.75 -7.74
CA VAL A 33 17.69 11.14 -7.13
C VAL A 33 17.94 11.93 -5.85
N GLU A 34 17.69 13.24 -5.90
CA GLU A 34 17.82 14.14 -4.75
C GLU A 34 16.55 14.17 -3.88
N HIS A 35 15.39 13.90 -4.47
CA HIS A 35 14.10 14.01 -3.80
C HIS A 35 13.27 12.74 -4.00
N LEU A 36 12.59 12.35 -2.94
CA LEU A 36 11.74 11.18 -2.86
C LEU A 36 10.29 11.60 -2.59
N SER A 37 9.35 10.92 -3.23
CA SER A 37 7.93 11.16 -3.01
C SER A 37 7.53 10.49 -1.69
N ARG A 38 6.90 11.24 -0.81
CA ARG A 38 6.34 10.78 0.46
C ARG A 38 4.84 10.95 0.43
N VAL A 39 4.11 9.92 0.82
CA VAL A 39 2.64 9.88 0.71
C VAL A 39 2.04 9.47 2.04
N ASP A 40 1.05 10.22 2.51
CA ASP A 40 0.24 9.83 3.68
C ASP A 40 -0.88 8.87 3.25
N PHE A 41 -0.58 7.57 3.27
CA PHE A 41 -1.55 6.53 2.89
C PHE A 41 -2.74 6.41 3.85
N GLY A 42 -2.63 6.93 5.08
CA GLY A 42 -3.77 7.01 6.01
C GLY A 42 -4.81 8.04 5.55
N ARG A 43 -4.35 9.19 5.04
CA ARG A 43 -5.22 10.16 4.37
C ARG A 43 -5.76 9.64 3.05
N VAL A 44 -4.93 8.97 2.23
CA VAL A 44 -5.41 8.35 0.97
C VAL A 44 -6.56 7.39 1.22
N LEU A 45 -6.48 6.54 2.25
CA LEU A 45 -7.58 5.65 2.62
C LEU A 45 -8.81 6.44 3.09
N SER A 46 -8.62 7.42 3.98
CA SER A 46 -9.73 8.23 4.48
C SER A 46 -10.46 8.96 3.35
N ASP A 47 -9.70 9.52 2.41
CA ASP A 47 -10.21 10.21 1.23
C ASP A 47 -10.88 9.26 0.24
N SER A 48 -10.36 8.04 0.03
CA SER A 48 -10.98 7.07 -0.89
C SER A 48 -12.35 6.61 -0.40
N LEU A 49 -12.51 6.49 0.92
CA LEU A 49 -13.78 6.16 1.55
C LEU A 49 -14.79 7.32 1.48
N GLN A 50 -14.32 8.57 1.50
CA GLN A 50 -15.17 9.77 1.40
C GLN A 50 -15.47 10.19 -0.04
N GLN A 51 -14.59 9.87 -0.98
CA GLN A 51 -14.63 10.30 -2.38
C GLN A 51 -14.47 9.08 -3.32
N PRO A 52 -15.43 8.13 -3.31
CA PRO A 52 -15.29 6.84 -4.00
C PRO A 52 -15.16 6.95 -5.53
N GLN A 53 -15.54 8.09 -6.12
CA GLN A 53 -15.34 8.39 -7.54
C GLN A 53 -13.89 8.76 -7.91
N LYS A 54 -13.04 9.11 -6.95
CA LYS A 54 -11.63 9.43 -7.22
C LYS A 54 -10.80 8.15 -7.23
N SER A 55 -9.92 8.01 -8.21
CA SER A 55 -8.98 6.90 -8.24
C SER A 55 -7.93 7.04 -7.13
N THR A 56 -7.46 5.89 -6.62
CA THR A 56 -6.38 5.84 -5.62
C THR A 56 -5.12 6.56 -6.10
N ASP A 57 -4.78 6.47 -7.38
CA ASP A 57 -3.60 7.14 -7.95
C ASP A 57 -3.74 8.67 -7.88
N SER A 58 -4.93 9.21 -8.17
CA SER A 58 -5.18 10.65 -8.02
C SER A 58 -5.09 11.09 -6.56
N LEU A 59 -5.58 10.27 -5.62
CA LEU A 59 -5.48 10.55 -4.19
C LEU A 59 -4.05 10.47 -3.67
N ILE A 60 -3.23 9.56 -4.21
CA ILE A 60 -1.80 9.46 -3.91
C ILE A 60 -1.08 10.73 -4.33
N ILE A 61 -1.33 11.22 -5.55
CA ILE A 61 -0.74 12.48 -6.04
C ILE A 61 -1.14 13.66 -5.13
N GLN A 62 -2.43 13.75 -4.78
CA GLN A 62 -2.95 14.81 -3.90
C GLN A 62 -2.34 14.78 -2.49
N ASN A 63 -2.05 13.59 -1.97
CA ASN A 63 -1.45 13.38 -0.66
C ASN A 63 0.07 13.15 -0.72
N SER A 64 0.72 13.49 -1.84
CA SER A 64 2.15 13.36 -2.04
C SER A 64 2.89 14.65 -1.70
N GLN A 65 4.10 14.50 -1.18
CA GLN A 65 5.04 15.59 -0.92
C GLN A 65 6.44 15.13 -1.34
N TYR A 66 7.22 16.03 -1.94
CA TYR A 66 8.62 15.76 -2.23
C TYR A 66 9.46 16.13 -1.02
N VAL A 67 10.26 15.18 -0.56
CA VAL A 67 11.18 15.34 0.57
C VAL A 67 12.58 15.02 0.09
N SER A 68 13.57 15.80 0.52
CA SER A 68 14.97 15.49 0.19
C SER A 68 15.34 14.10 0.72
N ARG A 69 16.08 13.35 -0.09
CA ARG A 69 16.58 12.00 0.24
C ARG A 69 17.35 12.00 1.56
N ASP A 70 18.03 13.09 1.90
CA ASP A 70 18.85 13.20 3.10
C ASP A 70 18.03 13.13 4.40
N TYR A 71 16.73 13.41 4.34
CA TYR A 71 15.81 13.29 5.47
C TYR A 71 15.13 11.92 5.57
N ILE A 72 15.51 10.97 4.72
CA ILE A 72 14.91 9.63 4.64
C ILE A 72 16.01 8.59 4.85
N SER A 73 15.78 7.65 5.76
CA SER A 73 16.68 6.51 5.93
C SER A 73 16.20 5.30 5.15
N LEU A 74 17.14 4.49 4.64
CA LEU A 74 16.81 3.23 3.99
C LEU A 74 16.07 2.29 4.96
N ASP A 75 16.50 2.23 6.22
CA ASP A 75 15.85 1.40 7.25
C ASP A 75 14.38 1.79 7.46
N GLN A 76 14.07 3.09 7.42
CA GLN A 76 12.69 3.58 7.48
C GLN A 76 11.89 3.08 6.28
N LEU A 77 12.42 3.20 5.05
CA LEU A 77 11.75 2.71 3.85
C LEU A 77 11.54 1.19 3.88
N THR A 78 12.52 0.43 4.39
CA THR A 78 12.41 -1.01 4.56
C THR A 78 11.34 -1.39 5.59
N ALA A 79 11.29 -0.70 6.74
CA ALA A 79 10.26 -0.91 7.75
C ALA A 79 8.85 -0.63 7.19
N GLU A 80 8.68 0.45 6.44
CA GLU A 80 7.44 0.80 5.76
C GLU A 80 7.03 -0.24 4.70
N ALA A 81 8.00 -0.82 3.98
CA ALA A 81 7.75 -1.86 3.00
C ALA A 81 7.26 -3.16 3.65
N LEU A 82 7.85 -3.53 4.79
CA LEU A 82 7.44 -4.71 5.56
C LEU A 82 6.05 -4.54 6.16
N ASP A 83 5.76 -3.39 6.77
CA ASP A 83 4.46 -3.07 7.34
C ASP A 83 3.36 -3.07 6.26
N SER A 84 3.60 -2.41 5.13
CA SER A 84 2.63 -2.38 4.01
C SER A 84 2.39 -3.76 3.39
N SER A 85 3.42 -4.60 3.27
CA SER A 85 3.29 -5.99 2.83
C SER A 85 2.42 -6.81 3.79
N GLY A 86 2.65 -6.67 5.10
CA GLY A 86 1.85 -7.32 6.14
C GLY A 86 0.38 -6.91 6.09
N LYS A 87 0.10 -5.60 5.99
CA LYS A 87 -1.27 -5.07 5.85
C LYS A 87 -1.97 -5.62 4.62
N TYR A 88 -1.29 -5.63 3.46
CA TYR A 88 -1.84 -6.16 2.22
C TYR A 88 -2.20 -7.65 2.36
N LYS A 89 -1.28 -8.47 2.90
CA LYS A 89 -1.52 -9.90 3.15
C LYS A 89 -2.76 -10.12 4.02
N VAL A 90 -2.87 -9.44 5.16
CA VAL A 90 -4.00 -9.58 6.09
C VAL A 90 -5.33 -9.21 5.41
N LEU A 91 -5.36 -8.10 4.67
CA LEU A 91 -6.57 -7.65 3.96
C LEU A 91 -7.00 -8.63 2.87
N THR A 92 -6.05 -9.17 2.11
CA THR A 92 -6.31 -10.23 1.12
C THR A 92 -6.86 -11.49 1.78
N GLU A 93 -6.29 -11.94 2.90
CA GLU A 93 -6.80 -13.10 3.64
C GLU A 93 -8.23 -12.88 4.15
N MET A 94 -8.52 -11.69 4.69
CA MET A 94 -9.86 -11.34 5.16
C MET A 94 -10.90 -11.32 4.04
N LEU A 95 -10.55 -10.76 2.87
CA LEU A 95 -11.41 -10.77 1.69
C LEU A 95 -11.63 -12.19 1.19
N ASN A 96 -10.58 -13.01 1.11
CA ASN A 96 -10.68 -14.41 0.70
C ASN A 96 -11.59 -15.22 1.64
N ARG A 97 -11.51 -15.01 2.95
CA ARG A 97 -12.43 -15.61 3.95
C ARG A 97 -13.88 -15.19 3.71
N ARG A 98 -14.11 -13.90 3.47
CA ARG A 98 -15.47 -13.35 3.31
C ARG A 98 -16.13 -13.73 1.99
N LEU A 99 -15.37 -13.83 0.91
CA LEU A 99 -15.87 -14.15 -0.42
C LEU A 99 -15.92 -15.66 -0.68
N GLY A 100 -15.51 -16.49 0.28
CA GLY A 100 -15.49 -17.95 0.13
C GLY A 100 -14.47 -18.45 -0.91
N LEU A 101 -13.51 -17.61 -1.32
CA LEU A 101 -12.49 -17.94 -2.32
C LEU A 101 -11.40 -18.86 -1.76
N MET A 102 -11.39 -19.09 -0.44
CA MET A 102 -10.43 -19.96 0.24
C MET A 102 -10.78 -21.46 0.12
N SER A 103 -11.07 -21.95 -1.09
CA SER A 103 -10.91 -23.37 -1.42
C SER A 103 -9.70 -23.66 -2.31
N ILE A 104 -8.99 -22.63 -2.79
CA ILE A 104 -7.88 -22.78 -3.75
C ILE A 104 -6.68 -21.92 -3.35
N ALA A 105 -6.08 -22.17 -2.18
CA ALA A 105 -4.74 -21.63 -1.86
C ALA A 105 -4.00 -22.38 -0.74
N VAL A 106 -4.57 -23.45 -0.18
CA VAL A 106 -3.93 -24.26 0.87
C VAL A 106 -4.09 -25.74 0.53
N SER A 107 -3.55 -26.16 -0.62
CA SER A 107 -3.23 -27.57 -0.90
C SER A 107 -1.78 -27.71 -1.33
N GLY A 108 -0.91 -26.90 -0.73
CA GLY A 108 0.55 -27.03 -0.81
C GLY A 108 1.16 -27.68 0.44
N GLN A 109 0.33 -28.21 1.35
CA GLN A 109 0.81 -29.06 2.43
C GLN A 109 0.61 -30.54 2.05
N GLU A 110 1.76 -31.15 1.79
CA GLU A 110 2.08 -32.57 1.97
C GLU A 110 1.38 -33.58 1.03
N ARG A 111 2.13 -34.01 0.02
CA ARG A 111 2.25 -35.43 -0.31
C ARG A 111 3.69 -35.86 -0.08
#